data_AF-A0A3A0AVV9-F1
#
_entry.id   AF-A0A3A0AVV9-F1
#
_cell.length_a   1.000
_cell.length_b   1.000
_cell.length_c   1.000
_cell.angle_alpha   90.00
_cell.angle_beta   90.00
_cell.angle_gamma   90.00
#
_symmetry.space_group_name_H-M   'P 1'
#
loop_
_entity.id
_entity.type
_entity.pdbx_description
1 polymer ?
#
loop_
_entity_poly.entity_id
_entity_poly.type
_entity_poly.pdbx_seq_one_letter_code
_entity_poly.pdbx_strand_id
1 'polypeptide(L)'
;MSQTLTISDSLYTQLHQFARRRGLQNIEQLLEQWLASEEKEPHPAVVRAVREQAGPIYRQTPASLALIDTDDEQARRRIEPTENPFVVRTERGLTVAGTRITLYLLMDYLKADWPPKLIQHWHDLTDEQIEGVMVYIDAHRADVEAEYQLVLKQAEENRAYWEERNRERFEEIKKLPPKPGYEKLYAKLKARKAELGME
;
A
#
# COMPACT_ATOMS: atom_id res chain seq x y z
N MET A 1 1.78 -2.08 24.56
CA MET A 1 3.15 -1.56 24.35
C MET A 1 3.21 -1.02 22.95
N SER A 2 3.51 0.26 22.80
CA SER A 2 3.41 1.03 21.56
C SER A 2 4.37 0.48 20.50
N GLN A 3 3.84 -0.01 19.38
CA GLN A 3 4.65 -0.28 18.20
C GLN A 3 4.81 1.05 17.46
N THR A 4 5.98 1.65 17.60
CA THR A 4 6.46 2.73 16.75
C THR A 4 6.50 2.19 15.32
N LEU A 5 5.73 2.78 14.40
CA LEU A 5 5.73 2.46 12.97
C LEU A 5 7.14 2.73 12.43
N THR A 6 7.99 1.71 12.52
CA THR A 6 9.38 1.77 12.08
C THR A 6 9.32 1.57 10.58
N ILE A 7 9.60 2.64 9.83
CA ILE A 7 9.87 2.57 8.39
C ILE A 7 10.78 1.35 8.17
N SER A 8 10.36 0.38 7.36
CA SER A 8 11.12 -0.85 7.21
C SER A 8 12.56 -0.51 6.81
N ASP A 9 13.54 -1.17 7.42
CA ASP A 9 14.96 -0.88 7.18
C ASP A 9 15.33 -0.92 5.69
N SER A 10 14.58 -1.70 4.89
CA SER A 10 14.75 -1.76 3.44
C SER A 10 14.30 -0.47 2.72
N LEU A 11 13.20 0.15 3.16
CA LEU A 11 12.71 1.40 2.60
C LEU A 11 13.61 2.58 3.02
N TYR A 12 14.05 2.61 4.27
CA TYR A 12 15.03 3.60 4.74
C TYR A 12 16.34 3.50 3.94
N THR A 13 16.84 2.28 3.72
CA THR A 13 18.06 2.04 2.93
C THR A 13 17.89 2.48 1.47
N GLN A 14 16.72 2.22 0.86
CA GLN A 14 16.44 2.62 -0.53
C GLN A 14 16.37 4.15 -0.68
N LEU A 15 15.70 4.84 0.24
CA LEU A 15 15.63 6.31 0.25
C LEU A 15 17.01 6.93 0.48
N HIS A 16 17.83 6.33 1.35
CA HIS A 16 19.19 6.80 1.60
C HIS A 16 20.12 6.60 0.38
N GLN A 17 19.96 5.49 -0.34
CA GLN A 17 20.69 5.25 -1.60
C GLN A 17 20.25 6.23 -2.69
N PHE A 18 18.95 6.56 -2.74
CA PHE A 18 18.41 7.52 -3.70
C PHE A 18 18.93 8.94 -3.44
N ALA A 19 18.95 9.38 -2.18
CA ALA A 19 19.54 10.66 -1.76
C ALA A 19 21.01 10.77 -2.20
N ARG A 20 21.82 9.74 -1.92
CA ARG A 20 23.24 9.73 -2.32
C ARG A 20 23.45 9.78 -3.84
N ARG A 21 22.60 9.11 -4.63
CA ARG A 21 22.68 9.17 -6.10
C ARG A 21 22.40 10.56 -6.66
N ARG A 22 21.63 11.38 -5.95
CA ARG A 22 21.38 12.79 -6.28
C ARG A 22 22.40 13.75 -5.66
N GLY A 23 23.44 13.25 -5.01
CA GLY A 23 24.46 14.07 -4.34
C GLY A 23 24.00 14.67 -3.01
N LEU A 24 22.87 14.22 -2.47
CA LEU A 24 22.33 14.66 -1.18
C LEU A 24 22.89 13.79 -0.05
N GLN A 25 23.13 14.41 1.11
CA GLN A 25 23.84 13.75 2.19
C GLN A 25 22.94 12.87 3.07
N ASN A 26 21.66 13.21 3.16
CA ASN A 26 20.69 12.49 3.97
C ASN A 26 19.28 12.55 3.35
N ILE A 27 18.36 11.80 3.95
CA ILE A 27 16.96 11.70 3.50
C ILE A 27 16.22 13.02 3.77
N GLU A 28 16.57 13.78 4.80
CA GLU A 28 15.96 15.08 5.12
C GLU A 28 16.18 16.10 4.00
N GLN A 29 17.39 16.20 3.45
CA GLN A 29 17.69 17.05 2.30
C GLN A 29 16.94 16.61 1.04
N LEU A 30 16.71 15.30 0.87
CA LEU A 30 15.90 14.78 -0.23
C LEU A 30 14.43 15.20 -0.08
N LEU A 31 13.89 15.12 1.13
CA LEU A 31 12.52 15.53 1.44
C LEU A 31 12.36 17.04 1.35
N GLU A 32 13.29 17.83 1.87
CA GLU A 32 13.32 19.29 1.76
C GLU A 32 13.46 19.75 0.31
N GLN A 33 14.29 19.09 -0.49
CA GLN A 33 14.43 19.42 -1.91
C GLN A 33 13.18 19.02 -2.72
N TRP A 34 12.49 17.95 -2.33
CA TRP A 34 11.17 17.59 -2.89
C TRP A 34 10.06 18.55 -2.45
N LEU A 35 10.09 19.01 -1.20
CA LEU A 35 9.16 20.03 -0.67
C LEU A 35 9.40 21.40 -1.30
N ALA A 36 10.66 21.73 -1.65
CA ALA A 36 11.06 23.00 -2.25
C ALA A 36 11.02 23.01 -3.78
N SER A 37 10.93 21.85 -4.45
CA SER A 37 10.78 21.81 -5.90
C SER A 37 9.33 22.06 -6.29
N GLU A 38 9.06 23.19 -6.96
CA GLU A 38 7.79 23.44 -7.67
C GLU A 38 7.54 22.48 -8.86
N GLU A 39 8.46 21.53 -9.11
CA GLU A 39 8.23 20.43 -10.06
C GLU A 39 7.22 19.45 -9.49
N LYS A 40 5.96 19.82 -9.72
CA LYS A 40 4.79 18.93 -9.79
C LYS A 40 5.10 17.82 -10.79
N GLU A 41 5.24 16.60 -10.30
CA GLU A 41 5.19 15.30 -11.00
C GLU A 41 6.51 14.50 -11.07
N PRO A 42 6.46 13.17 -10.81
CA PRO A 42 7.42 12.24 -11.38
C PRO A 42 7.26 12.19 -12.90
N HIS A 43 8.36 12.25 -13.64
CA HIS A 43 8.40 12.30 -15.10
C HIS A 43 7.42 11.27 -15.73
N PRO A 44 6.41 11.70 -16.52
CA PRO A 44 5.35 10.84 -17.05
C PRO A 44 5.84 9.58 -17.76
N ALA A 45 7.03 9.64 -18.38
CA ALA A 45 7.66 8.48 -19.02
C ALA A 45 8.03 7.36 -18.03
N VAL A 46 8.37 7.66 -16.78
CA VAL A 46 8.74 6.65 -15.75
C VAL A 46 7.49 5.93 -15.26
N VAL A 47 6.43 6.68 -14.94
CA VAL A 47 5.13 6.13 -14.53
C VAL A 47 4.50 5.32 -15.66
N ARG A 48 4.56 5.84 -16.90
CA ARG A 48 4.08 5.14 -18.09
C ARG A 48 4.88 3.87 -18.40
N ALA A 49 6.21 3.88 -18.29
CA ALA A 49 7.04 2.71 -18.50
C ALA A 49 6.75 1.58 -17.51
N VAL A 50 6.57 1.91 -16.22
CA VAL A 50 6.19 0.93 -15.20
C VAL A 50 4.80 0.35 -15.48
N ARG A 51 3.85 1.20 -15.89
CA ARG A 51 2.47 0.79 -16.22
C ARG A 51 2.39 -0.07 -17.49
N GLU A 52 3.20 0.23 -18.51
CA GLU A 52 3.29 -0.53 -19.76
C GLU A 52 4.03 -1.87 -19.57
N GLN A 53 5.02 -1.95 -18.67
CA GLN A 53 5.71 -3.21 -18.34
C GLN A 53 4.92 -4.12 -17.40
N ALA A 54 4.22 -3.57 -16.41
CA ALA A 54 3.48 -4.36 -15.42
C ALA A 54 2.03 -4.65 -15.83
N GLY A 55 1.43 -3.80 -16.67
CA GLY A 55 0.05 -3.90 -17.13
C GLY A 55 -0.35 -5.22 -17.83
N PRO A 56 0.52 -5.88 -18.63
CA PRO A 56 0.22 -7.16 -19.25
C PRO A 56 0.26 -8.35 -18.28
N ILE A 57 1.05 -8.27 -17.21
CA ILE A 57 1.22 -9.36 -16.24
C ILE A 57 -0.05 -9.55 -15.41
N TYR A 58 -0.77 -8.46 -15.13
CA TYR A 58 -2.03 -8.47 -14.37
C TYR A 58 -3.30 -8.63 -15.24
N ARG A 59 -3.21 -8.54 -16.57
CA ARG A 59 -4.37 -8.59 -17.49
C ARG A 59 -4.62 -9.93 -18.18
N GLN A 60 -3.77 -10.94 -17.99
CA GLN A 60 -3.78 -12.15 -18.82
C GLN A 60 -4.49 -13.39 -18.25
N THR A 61 -5.32 -13.26 -17.22
CA THR A 61 -6.23 -14.36 -16.84
C THR A 61 -7.69 -13.95 -17.00
N PRO A 62 -8.47 -14.57 -17.91
CA PRO A 62 -9.91 -14.31 -18.03
C PRO A 62 -10.68 -14.52 -16.71
N ALA A 63 -10.16 -15.37 -15.83
CA ALA A 63 -10.73 -15.62 -14.50
C ALA A 63 -10.56 -14.45 -13.52
N SER A 64 -9.51 -13.63 -13.65
CA SER A 64 -9.32 -12.47 -12.76
C SER A 64 -10.21 -11.29 -13.17
N LEU A 65 -10.38 -11.04 -14.47
CA LEU A 65 -11.31 -10.03 -14.97
C LEU A 65 -12.77 -10.34 -14.62
N ALA A 66 -13.20 -11.60 -14.72
CA ALA A 66 -14.57 -12.00 -14.38
C ALA A 66 -14.90 -11.88 -12.89
N LEU A 67 -13.90 -12.03 -11.99
CA LEU A 67 -14.05 -11.79 -10.55
C LEU A 67 -14.04 -10.29 -10.21
N ILE A 68 -13.29 -9.47 -10.96
CA ILE A 68 -13.21 -8.02 -10.75
C ILE A 68 -14.50 -7.31 -11.21
N ASP A 69 -15.08 -7.71 -12.35
CA ASP A 69 -16.29 -7.08 -12.89
C ASP A 69 -17.57 -7.41 -12.09
N THR A 70 -17.64 -8.59 -11.48
CA THR A 70 -18.82 -8.99 -10.68
C THR A 70 -18.82 -8.38 -9.29
N ASP A 71 -17.65 -8.17 -8.67
CA ASP A 71 -17.53 -7.45 -7.40
C ASP A 71 -17.85 -5.96 -7.56
N ASP A 72 -17.49 -5.32 -8.69
CA ASP A 72 -17.71 -3.88 -8.89
C ASP A 72 -19.18 -3.50 -9.13
N GLU A 73 -20.00 -4.34 -9.80
CA GLU A 73 -21.44 -4.07 -9.94
C GLU A 73 -22.22 -4.30 -8.65
N GLN A 74 -21.86 -5.32 -7.86
CA GLN A 74 -22.51 -5.58 -6.57
C GLN A 74 -22.07 -4.58 -5.50
N ALA A 75 -20.80 -4.16 -5.50
CA ALA A 75 -20.30 -3.12 -4.60
C ALA A 75 -20.98 -1.76 -4.83
N ARG A 76 -21.27 -1.39 -6.09
CA ARG A 76 -22.03 -0.16 -6.43
C ARG A 76 -23.44 -0.12 -5.83
N ARG A 77 -24.06 -1.27 -5.56
CA ARG A 77 -25.40 -1.35 -4.95
C ARG A 77 -25.40 -1.13 -3.42
N ARG A 78 -24.23 -1.03 -2.77
CA ARG A 78 -24.08 -0.87 -1.30
C ARG A 78 -23.11 0.25 -0.94
N ILE A 79 -23.10 1.33 -1.71
CA ILE A 79 -22.36 2.55 -1.37
C ILE A 79 -23.33 3.47 -0.65
N GLU A 80 -23.09 3.72 0.63
CA GLU A 80 -23.82 4.72 1.39
C GLU A 80 -23.04 6.04 1.32
N PRO A 81 -23.62 7.09 0.70
CA PRO A 81 -22.97 8.39 0.68
C PRO A 81 -22.89 8.93 2.11
N THR A 82 -21.76 9.52 2.48
CA THR A 82 -21.67 10.31 3.70
C THR A 82 -22.07 11.77 3.42
N GLU A 83 -22.08 12.60 4.46
CA GLU A 83 -22.24 14.06 4.30
C GLU A 83 -21.09 14.71 3.51
N ASN A 84 -19.95 14.03 3.38
CA ASN A 84 -18.81 14.49 2.59
C ASN A 84 -18.76 13.74 1.25
N PRO A 85 -18.74 14.45 0.10
CA PRO A 85 -18.77 13.81 -1.23
C PRO A 85 -17.51 12.99 -1.54
N PHE A 86 -16.41 13.19 -0.81
CA PHE A 86 -15.14 12.48 -0.99
C PHE A 86 -14.99 11.28 -0.06
N VAL A 87 -15.93 11.05 0.87
CA VAL A 87 -15.94 9.89 1.75
C VAL A 87 -17.23 9.13 1.55
N VAL A 88 -17.13 7.84 1.26
CA VAL A 88 -18.28 6.95 1.08
C VAL A 88 -18.12 5.71 1.92
N ARG A 89 -19.22 5.20 2.44
CA ARG A 89 -19.22 3.96 3.21
C ARG A 89 -19.53 2.79 2.30
N THR A 90 -18.71 1.76 2.40
CA THR A 90 -18.80 0.52 1.63
C THR A 90 -18.82 -0.67 2.58
N GLU A 91 -18.91 -1.88 2.04
CA GLU A 91 -18.73 -3.12 2.82
C GLU A 91 -17.37 -3.22 3.53
N ARG A 92 -16.36 -2.45 3.08
CA ARG A 92 -15.01 -2.40 3.66
C ARG A 92 -14.88 -1.32 4.74
N GLY A 93 -15.95 -0.56 5.00
CA GLY A 93 -15.94 0.63 5.86
C GLY A 93 -15.83 1.94 5.07
N LEU A 94 -15.27 2.96 5.72
CA LEU A 94 -15.10 4.30 5.15
C LEU A 94 -13.98 4.32 4.10
N THR A 95 -14.30 4.80 2.91
CA THR A 95 -13.40 4.81 1.75
C THR A 95 -13.42 6.15 1.04
N VAL A 96 -12.30 6.51 0.40
CA VAL A 96 -12.22 7.70 -0.45
C VAL A 96 -13.02 7.45 -1.73
N ALA A 97 -13.96 8.36 -2.03
CA ALA A 97 -14.88 8.24 -3.14
C ALA A 97 -14.16 8.00 -4.47
N GLY A 98 -14.64 7.02 -5.25
CA GLY A 98 -14.04 6.63 -6.52
C GLY A 98 -12.78 5.77 -6.40
N THR A 99 -12.39 5.35 -5.19
CA THR A 99 -11.21 4.51 -4.95
C THR A 99 -11.54 3.33 -4.04
N ARG A 100 -10.61 2.39 -3.90
CA ARG A 100 -10.63 1.33 -2.87
C ARG A 100 -9.79 1.68 -1.64
N ILE A 101 -9.35 2.93 -1.52
CA ILE A 101 -8.50 3.41 -0.42
C ILE A 101 -9.40 3.64 0.79
N THR A 102 -9.15 2.92 1.88
CA THR A 102 -9.87 3.11 3.14
C THR A 102 -9.28 4.28 3.92
N LEU A 103 -10.11 4.95 4.72
CA LEU A 103 -9.62 5.97 5.65
C LEU A 103 -8.67 5.36 6.68
N TYR A 104 -8.84 4.08 7.05
CA TYR A 104 -7.96 3.39 7.99
C TYR A 104 -6.53 3.23 7.46
N LEU A 105 -6.37 2.99 6.16
CA LEU A 105 -5.06 2.98 5.51
C LEU A 105 -4.41 4.37 5.58
N LEU A 106 -5.18 5.43 5.32
CA LEU A 106 -4.67 6.80 5.43
C LEU A 106 -4.29 7.16 6.87
N MET A 107 -5.07 6.68 7.85
CA MET A 107 -4.77 6.83 9.28
C MET A 107 -3.45 6.17 9.68
N ASP A 108 -3.05 5.05 9.07
CA ASP A 108 -1.72 4.46 9.31
C ASP A 108 -0.59 5.42 8.94
N TYR A 109 -0.70 6.08 7.77
CA TYR A 109 0.29 7.07 7.35
C TYR A 109 0.24 8.34 8.19
N LEU A 110 -0.95 8.85 8.52
CA LEU A 110 -1.11 10.03 9.37
C LEU A 110 -0.53 9.78 10.77
N LYS A 111 -0.71 8.59 11.35
CA LYS A 111 -0.10 8.19 12.63
C LYS A 111 1.40 7.95 12.54
N ALA A 112 1.94 7.71 11.34
CA ALA A 112 3.37 7.69 11.08
C ALA A 112 3.94 9.10 10.78
N ASP A 113 3.17 10.16 11.06
CA ASP A 113 3.52 11.56 10.84
C ASP A 113 3.80 11.90 9.36
N TRP A 114 3.17 11.19 8.42
CA TRP A 114 3.29 11.53 7.00
C TRP A 114 2.49 12.80 6.68
N PRO A 115 3.08 13.78 5.97
CA PRO A 115 2.34 14.93 5.50
C PRO A 115 1.21 14.51 4.55
N PRO A 116 -0.01 15.08 4.63
CA PRO A 116 -1.12 14.72 3.74
C PRO A 116 -0.79 14.82 2.25
N LYS A 117 0.05 15.78 1.84
CA LYS A 117 0.54 15.91 0.46
C LYS A 117 1.40 14.72 0.00
N LEU A 118 2.18 14.13 0.91
CA LEU A 118 2.94 12.93 0.59
C LEU A 118 2.03 11.72 0.44
N ILE A 119 1.03 11.57 1.32
CA ILE A 119 0.01 10.52 1.26
C ILE A 119 -0.78 10.62 -0.04
N GLN A 120 -1.17 11.84 -0.41
CA GLN A 120 -1.85 12.14 -1.68
C GLN A 120 -1.03 11.62 -2.87
N HIS A 121 0.24 12.01 -2.94
CA HIS A 121 1.10 11.62 -4.05
C HIS A 121 1.33 10.11 -4.12
N TRP A 122 1.51 9.46 -2.97
CA TRP A 122 1.72 8.01 -2.87
C TRP A 122 0.51 7.19 -3.35
N HIS A 123 -0.70 7.76 -3.20
CA HIS A 123 -1.96 7.10 -3.50
C HIS A 123 -2.68 7.64 -4.75
N ASP A 124 -2.03 8.52 -5.53
CA ASP A 124 -2.62 9.18 -6.70
C ASP A 124 -3.98 9.84 -6.41
N LEU A 125 -4.14 10.44 -5.22
CA LEU A 125 -5.37 11.14 -4.84
C LEU A 125 -5.41 12.56 -5.44
N THR A 126 -6.61 13.03 -5.80
CA THR A 126 -6.76 14.44 -6.21
C THR A 126 -6.62 15.38 -5.02
N ASP A 127 -6.36 16.67 -5.29
CA ASP A 127 -6.26 17.68 -4.24
C ASP A 127 -7.56 17.77 -3.44
N GLU A 128 -8.71 17.70 -4.13
CA GLU A 128 -10.03 17.76 -3.50
C GLU A 128 -10.32 16.50 -2.68
N GLN A 129 -9.86 15.33 -3.12
CA GLN A 129 -10.02 14.09 -2.37
C GLN A 129 -9.24 14.13 -1.06
N ILE A 130 -7.95 14.48 -1.09
CA ILE A 130 -7.15 14.50 0.15
C ILE A 130 -7.67 15.59 1.10
N GLU A 131 -7.97 16.78 0.60
CA GLU A 131 -8.51 17.86 1.42
C GLU A 131 -9.87 17.49 2.03
N GLY A 132 -10.78 16.95 1.21
CA GLY A 132 -12.09 16.50 1.64
C GLY A 132 -12.02 15.39 2.69
N VAL A 133 -11.09 14.44 2.53
CA VAL A 133 -10.86 13.38 3.51
C VAL A 133 -10.28 13.93 4.81
N MET A 134 -9.32 14.85 4.76
CA MET A 134 -8.76 15.46 5.98
C MET A 134 -9.84 16.23 6.76
N VAL A 135 -10.68 17.00 6.07
CA VAL A 135 -11.82 17.70 6.68
C VAL A 135 -12.78 16.72 7.34
N TYR A 136 -13.09 15.59 6.68
CA TYR A 136 -13.95 14.56 7.26
C TYR A 136 -13.32 13.91 8.51
N ILE A 137 -12.04 13.54 8.44
CA ILE A 137 -11.33 12.94 9.58
C ILE A 137 -11.30 13.89 10.77
N ASP A 138 -11.06 15.19 10.55
CA ASP A 138 -11.04 16.17 11.63
C ASP A 138 -12.42 16.38 12.25
N ALA A 139 -13.49 16.41 11.43
CA ALA A 139 -14.86 16.56 11.90
C ALA A 139 -15.38 15.31 12.66
N HIS A 140 -14.95 14.11 12.25
CA HIS A 140 -15.42 12.82 12.78
C HIS A 140 -14.33 12.07 13.56
N ARG A 141 -13.36 12.79 14.12
CA ARG A 141 -12.12 12.21 14.63
C ARG A 141 -12.32 11.08 15.64
N ALA A 142 -13.26 11.25 16.56
CA ALA A 142 -13.54 10.25 17.59
C ALA A 142 -14.09 8.94 17.00
N ASP A 143 -15.03 9.06 16.05
CA ASP A 143 -15.69 7.91 15.43
C ASP A 143 -14.75 7.18 14.47
N VAL A 144 -14.00 7.93 13.66
CA VAL A 144 -12.98 7.39 12.75
C VAL A 144 -11.89 6.67 13.53
N GLU A 145 -11.41 7.23 14.64
CA GLU A 145 -10.40 6.58 15.48
C GLU A 145 -10.95 5.31 16.14
N ALA A 146 -12.19 5.33 16.63
CA ALA A 146 -12.80 4.14 17.22
C ALA A 146 -12.94 3.00 16.19
N GLU A 147 -13.39 3.31 14.97
CA GLU A 147 -13.49 2.33 13.89
C GLU A 147 -12.11 1.85 13.42
N TYR A 148 -11.12 2.74 13.36
CA TYR A 148 -9.72 2.39 13.07
C TYR A 148 -9.18 1.35 14.05
N GLN A 149 -9.37 1.55 15.36
CA GLN A 149 -8.91 0.61 16.38
C GLN A 149 -9.60 -0.75 16.26
N LEU A 150 -10.89 -0.77 15.90
CA LEU A 150 -11.61 -2.01 15.65
C LEU A 150 -11.04 -2.78 14.44
N VAL A 151 -10.74 -2.06 13.35
CA VAL A 151 -10.13 -2.64 12.14
C VAL A 151 -8.76 -3.23 12.43
N LEU A 152 -7.91 -2.54 13.19
CA LEU A 152 -6.60 -3.05 13.61
C LEU A 152 -6.74 -4.36 14.40
N LYS A 153 -7.65 -4.40 15.37
CA LYS A 153 -7.91 -5.60 16.16
C LYS A 153 -8.35 -6.76 15.28
N GLN A 154 -9.31 -6.53 14.37
CA GLN A 154 -9.79 -7.57 13.48
C GLN A 154 -8.70 -8.06 12.51
N ALA A 155 -7.85 -7.15 12.02
CA ALA A 155 -6.73 -7.49 11.15
C ALA A 155 -5.70 -8.38 11.88
N GLU A 156 -5.40 -8.06 13.14
CA GLU A 156 -4.52 -8.87 14.00
C GLU A 156 -5.11 -10.27 14.23
N GLU A 157 -6.38 -10.36 14.62
CA GLU A 157 -7.07 -11.63 14.85
C GLU A 157 -7.09 -12.50 13.59
N ASN A 158 -7.39 -11.89 12.44
CA ASN A 158 -7.37 -12.58 11.15
C ASN A 158 -5.97 -13.07 10.79
N ARG A 159 -4.94 -12.24 11.02
CA ARG A 159 -3.56 -12.62 10.76
C ARG A 159 -3.15 -13.80 11.62
N ALA A 160 -3.36 -13.72 12.94
CA ALA A 160 -3.03 -14.80 13.87
C ALA A 160 -3.75 -16.11 13.52
N TYR A 161 -5.04 -16.04 13.18
CA TYR A 161 -5.82 -17.20 12.76
C TYR A 161 -5.24 -17.89 11.52
N TRP A 162 -4.90 -17.13 10.48
CA TRP A 162 -4.36 -17.68 9.24
C TRP A 162 -2.91 -18.11 9.34
N GLU A 163 -2.09 -17.41 10.13
CA GLU A 163 -0.72 -17.81 10.41
C GLU A 163 -0.68 -19.16 11.12
N GLU A 164 -1.50 -19.36 12.14
CA GLU A 164 -1.60 -20.63 12.85
C GLU A 164 -2.04 -21.75 11.91
N ARG A 165 -3.12 -21.53 11.17
CA ARG A 165 -3.68 -22.54 10.27
C ARG A 165 -2.76 -22.89 9.10
N ASN A 166 -2.00 -21.92 8.59
CA ASN A 166 -1.11 -22.14 7.46
C ASN A 166 0.30 -22.55 7.90
N ARG A 167 0.60 -22.59 9.20
CA ARG A 167 1.93 -22.93 9.75
C ARG A 167 2.46 -24.24 9.19
N GLU A 168 1.71 -25.32 9.38
CA GLU A 168 2.08 -26.66 8.90
C GLU A 168 2.19 -26.70 7.37
N ARG A 169 1.22 -26.09 6.68
CA ARG A 169 1.20 -26.03 5.21
C ARG A 169 2.42 -25.29 4.65
N PHE A 170 2.87 -24.21 5.28
CA PHE A 170 4.08 -23.51 4.87
C PHE A 170 5.34 -24.34 5.12
N GLU A 171 5.40 -25.10 6.21
CA GLU A 171 6.50 -26.05 6.45
C GLU A 171 6.54 -27.19 5.43
N GLU A 172 5.39 -27.67 4.97
CA GLU A 172 5.31 -28.62 3.87
C GLU A 172 5.77 -27.99 2.53
N ILE A 173 5.30 -26.78 2.22
CA ILE A 173 5.67 -26.08 0.99
C ILE A 173 7.17 -25.81 0.93
N LYS A 174 7.82 -25.48 2.05
CA LYS A 174 9.28 -25.30 2.12
C LYS A 174 10.05 -26.57 1.72
N LYS A 175 9.49 -27.76 1.96
CA LYS A 175 10.11 -29.05 1.62
C LYS A 175 9.87 -29.46 0.17
N LEU A 176 8.91 -28.86 -0.52
CA LEU A 176 8.60 -29.21 -1.90
C LEU A 176 9.75 -28.82 -2.83
N PRO A 177 10.14 -29.70 -3.78
CA PRO A 177 11.14 -29.36 -4.77
C PRO A 177 10.62 -28.25 -5.70
N PRO A 178 11.51 -27.49 -6.36
CA PRO A 178 11.14 -26.56 -7.41
C PRO A 178 10.30 -27.26 -8.48
N LYS A 179 9.33 -26.54 -9.05
CA LYS A 179 8.55 -27.07 -10.17
C LYS A 179 9.49 -27.42 -11.32
N PRO A 180 9.28 -28.55 -12.02
CA PRO A 180 10.07 -28.93 -13.18
C PRO A 180 10.16 -27.78 -14.19
N GLY A 181 11.37 -27.45 -14.65
CA GLY A 181 11.64 -26.34 -15.59
C GLY A 181 11.92 -24.99 -14.94
N TYR A 182 11.80 -24.85 -13.62
CA TYR A 182 12.10 -23.62 -12.87
C TYR A 182 13.39 -23.70 -12.02
N GLU A 183 14.19 -24.75 -12.16
CA GLU A 183 15.36 -25.03 -11.33
C GLU A 183 16.43 -23.94 -11.48
N LYS A 184 16.67 -23.46 -12.71
CA LYS A 184 17.62 -22.36 -12.98
C LYS A 184 17.17 -21.04 -12.34
N LEU A 185 15.86 -20.78 -12.31
CA LEU A 185 15.30 -19.58 -11.67
C LEU A 185 15.44 -19.66 -10.15
N TYR A 186 15.12 -20.82 -9.57
CA TYR A 186 15.29 -21.06 -8.13
C TYR A 186 16.76 -20.96 -7.70
N ALA A 187 17.69 -21.49 -8.49
CA ALA A 187 19.13 -21.36 -8.22
C ALA A 187 19.58 -19.89 -8.21
N LYS A 188 19.11 -19.08 -9.18
CA LYS A 188 19.39 -17.64 -9.24
C LYS A 188 18.79 -16.88 -8.05
N LEU A 189 17.56 -17.22 -7.66
CA LEU A 189 16.90 -16.64 -6.48
C LEU A 189 17.65 -17.00 -5.20
N LYS A 190 18.09 -18.25 -5.05
CA LYS A 190 18.86 -18.71 -3.89
C LYS A 190 20.21 -18.01 -3.78
N ALA A 191 20.95 -17.87 -4.88
CA ALA A 191 22.21 -17.14 -4.88
C ALA A 191 22.03 -15.67 -4.45
N ARG A 192 20.99 -15.00 -4.98
CA ARG A 192 20.69 -13.61 -4.63
C ARG A 192 20.22 -13.43 -3.18
N LYS A 193 19.52 -14.41 -2.62
CA LYS A 193 19.16 -14.41 -1.20
C LYS A 193 20.39 -14.51 -0.30
N ALA A 194 21.35 -15.37 -0.65
CA ALA A 194 22.62 -15.51 0.07
C ALA A 194 23.46 -14.22 0.01
N GLU A 195 23.55 -13.57 -1.15
CA GLU A 195 24.22 -12.27 -1.30
C GLU A 195 23.62 -11.17 -0.41
N LEU A 196 22.31 -11.25 -0.15
CA LEU A 196 21.56 -10.29 0.66
C LEU A 196 21.48 -10.68 2.15
N GLY A 197 22.10 -11.80 2.56
CA GLY A 197 22.07 -12.28 3.95
C GLY A 197 20.68 -12.76 4.42
N MET A 198 19.79 -13.12 3.50
CA MET A 198 18.43 -13.58 3.78
C MET A 198 18.39 -15.11 3.64
N GLU A 199 18.89 -15.84 4.65
CA GLU A 199 18.72 -17.31 4.74
C GLU A 199 17.40 -17.68 5.44
#